data_AF-A0A851I8C5-F1
#
_entry.id   AF-A0A851I8C5-F1
#
_cell.length_a   1.000
_cell.length_b   1.000
_cell.length_c   1.000
_cell.angle_alpha   90.00
_cell.angle_beta   90.00
_cell.angle_gamma   90.00
#
_symmetry.space_group_name_H-M   'P 1'
#
loop_
_entity.id
_entity.type
_entity.pdbx_description
1 polymer ?
#
loop_
_entity_poly.entity_id
_entity_poly.type
_entity_poly.pdbx_seq_one_letter_code
_entity_poly.pdbx_strand_id
1 'polypeptide(L)' 'MSKPTMTVIITLIFAAVLAGQLAMIKIAKAKGWTIRIRPFYLLACAVVVVLGIYSIITGNYILG' A
#
# COMPACT_ATOMS: atom_id res chain seq x y z
N MET A 1 -15.75 13.93 7.12
CA MET A 1 -15.37 13.16 5.91
C MET A 1 -16.15 11.86 5.94
N SER A 2 -16.79 11.45 4.84
CA SER A 2 -17.57 10.22 4.81
C SER A 2 -16.65 9.00 4.86
N LYS A 3 -17.04 7.94 5.59
CA LYS A 3 -16.35 6.63 5.65
C LYS A 3 -15.86 6.13 4.28
N PRO A 4 -16.68 6.14 3.20
CA PRO A 4 -16.21 5.79 1.85
C PRO A 4 -15.03 6.62 1.36
N THR A 5 -15.07 7.92 1.56
CA THR A 5 -14.03 8.85 1.11
C THR A 5 -12.72 8.60 1.84
N MET A 6 -12.78 8.32 3.16
CA MET A 6 -11.62 7.91 3.96
C MET A 6 -11.00 6.61 3.47
N THR A 7 -11.80 5.57 3.25
CA THR A 7 -11.31 4.27 2.76
C THR A 7 -10.60 4.40 1.42
N VAL A 8 -11.16 5.16 0.48
CA VAL A 8 -10.56 5.39 -0.85
C VAL A 8 -9.22 6.10 -0.74
N ILE A 9 -9.15 7.17 0.07
CA ILE A 9 -7.91 7.93 0.28
C ILE A 9 -6.83 7.04 0.91
N ILE A 10 -7.15 6.30 1.96
CA ILE A 10 -6.20 5.41 2.65
C ILE A 10 -5.68 4.34 1.68
N THR A 11 -6.58 3.73 0.90
CA THR A 11 -6.23 2.69 -0.07
C THR A 11 -5.28 3.23 -1.14
N LEU A 12 -5.55 4.43 -1.68
CA LEU A 12 -4.69 5.07 -2.68
C LEU A 12 -3.31 5.42 -2.12
N ILE A 13 -3.24 5.94 -0.90
CA ILE A 13 -1.97 6.28 -0.25
C ILE A 13 -1.12 5.01 -0.06
N PHE A 14 -1.70 3.95 0.50
CA PHE A 14 -0.98 2.71 0.73
C PHE A 14 -0.55 2.03 -0.58
N ALA A 15 -1.38 2.10 -1.63
CA ALA A 15 -1.02 1.59 -2.95
C ALA A 15 0.17 2.37 -3.55
N ALA A 16 0.18 3.69 -3.43
CA ALA A 16 1.29 4.54 -3.88
C ALA A 16 2.58 4.27 -3.10
N VAL A 17 2.49 4.11 -1.77
CA VAL A 17 3.64 3.76 -0.92
C VAL A 17 4.23 2.40 -1.32
N LEU A 18 3.37 1.40 -1.57
CA LEU A 18 3.80 0.06 -1.98
C LEU A 18 4.48 0.07 -3.36
N ALA A 19 3.92 0.81 -4.32
CA ALA A 19 4.54 1.03 -5.63
C ALA A 19 5.89 1.76 -5.51
N GLY A 20 5.97 2.78 -4.64
CA GLY A 20 7.21 3.50 -4.36
C GLY A 20 8.31 2.61 -3.75
N GLN A 21 7.96 1.74 -2.80
CA GLN A 21 8.90 0.77 -2.23
C GLN A 21 9.40 -0.22 -3.28
N LEU A 22 8.53 -0.73 -4.15
CA LEU A 22 8.91 -1.60 -5.26
C LEU A 22 9.85 -0.90 -6.26
N ALA A 23 9.57 0.36 -6.60
CA ALA A 23 10.42 1.16 -7.49
C ALA A 23 11.81 1.40 -6.87
N MET A 24 11.87 1.76 -5.58
CA MET A 24 13.12 1.96 -4.85
C MET A 24 13.96 0.68 -4.79
N ILE A 25 13.33 -0.49 -4.59
CA ILE A 25 14.02 -1.79 -4.63
C ILE A 25 14.59 -2.07 -6.02
N LYS A 26 13.84 -1.81 -7.09
CA LYS A 26 14.32 -1.97 -8.48
C LYS A 26 15.51 -1.06 -8.79
N ILE A 27 15.43 0.22 -8.40
CA ILE A 27 16.51 1.20 -8.61
C ILE A 27 17.75 0.82 -7.80
N ALA A 28 17.58 0.41 -6.55
CA ALA A 28 18.68 -0.02 -5.70
C ALA A 28 19.39 -1.27 -6.26
N LYS A 29 18.62 -2.23 -6.77
CA LYS A 29 19.16 -3.41 -7.46
C LYS A 29 19.96 -3.00 -8.71
N ALA A 30 19.46 -2.03 -9.47
CA ALA A 30 20.15 -1.53 -10.68
C ALA A 30 21.43 -0.73 -10.38
N LYS A 31 21.48 -0.01 -9.26
CA LYS A 31 22.64 0.80 -8.84
C LYS A 31 23.62 0.07 -7.91
N GLY A 32 23.38 -1.21 -7.60
CA GLY A 32 24.21 -1.97 -6.66
C GLY A 32 24.14 -1.47 -5.21
N TRP A 33 23.08 -0.73 -4.86
CA TRP A 33 22.90 -0.21 -3.50
C TRP A 33 22.37 -1.32 -2.57
N THR A 34 23.06 -1.53 -1.46
CA THR A 34 22.58 -2.43 -0.40
C THR A 34 21.48 -1.72 0.39
N ILE A 35 20.23 -1.92 0.00
CA ILE A 35 19.07 -1.46 0.78
C ILE A 35 18.62 -2.56 1.72
N ARG A 36 18.50 -2.21 3.01
CA ARG A 36 17.87 -3.07 4.02
C ARG A 36 16.36 -3.10 3.78
N ILE A 37 15.90 -4.04 2.97
CA ILE A 37 14.48 -4.26 2.70
C ILE A 37 13.83 -4.76 4.00
N ARG A 38 12.74 -4.12 4.43
CA ARG A 38 11.89 -4.59 5.55
C ARG A 38 10.67 -5.29 4.97
N PRO A 39 10.75 -6.60 4.63
CA PRO A 39 9.71 -7.30 3.88
C PRO A 39 8.36 -7.32 4.60
N PHE A 40 8.38 -7.36 5.94
CA PHE A 40 7.16 -7.30 6.76
C PHE A 40 6.34 -6.03 6.55
N TYR A 41 6.99 -4.87 6.32
CA TYR A 41 6.29 -3.61 6.12
C TYR A 41 5.59 -3.55 4.76
N LEU A 42 6.20 -4.17 3.75
CA LEU A 42 5.66 -4.26 2.40
C LEU A 42 4.48 -5.22 2.34
N LEU A 43 4.55 -6.34 3.06
CA LEU A 43 3.43 -7.26 3.26
C LEU A 43 2.27 -6.58 3.99
N ALA A 44 2.53 -5.84 5.08
CA ALA A 44 1.49 -5.09 5.79
C ALA A 44 0.81 -4.06 4.88
N CYS A 45 1.58 -3.32 4.07
CA CYS A 45 1.00 -2.40 3.08
C CYS A 45 0.16 -3.14 2.04
N ALA A 46 0.59 -4.31 1.56
CA ALA A 46 -0.16 -5.11 0.60
C ALA A 46 -1.52 -5.55 1.17
N VAL A 47 -1.53 -6.04 2.42
CA VAL A 47 -2.74 -6.46 3.11
C VAL A 47 -3.71 -5.29 3.28
N VAL A 48 -3.23 -4.10 3.67
CA VAL A 48 -4.05 -2.90 3.81
C VAL A 48 -4.65 -2.48 2.47
N VAL A 49 -3.89 -2.54 1.38
CA VAL A 49 -4.40 -2.24 0.02
C VAL A 49 -5.49 -3.22 -0.38
N VAL A 50 -5.30 -4.53 -0.17
CA VAL A 50 -6.30 -5.56 -0.51
C VAL A 50 -7.58 -5.39 0.31
N LEU A 51 -7.47 -5.14 1.62
CA LEU A 51 -8.61 -4.87 2.50
C LEU A 51 -9.34 -3.57 2.13
N GLY A 52 -8.59 -2.55 1.72
CA GLY A 52 -9.14 -1.29 1.22
C GLY A 52 -9.93 -1.48 -0.07
N ILE A 53 -9.37 -2.18 -1.05
CA ILE A 53 -10.07 -2.52 -2.30
C ILE A 53 -11.31 -3.37 -2.03
N TYR A 54 -11.21 -4.39 -1.17
CA TYR A 54 -12.36 -5.21 -0.77
C TYR A 54 -13.48 -4.36 -0.17
N SER A 55 -13.12 -3.44 0.74
CA SER A 55 -14.07 -2.54 1.39
C SER A 55 -14.76 -1.59 0.40
N ILE A 56 -14.03 -1.11 -0.61
CA ILE A 56 -14.58 -0.27 -1.68
C ILE A 56 -15.56 -1.06 -2.55
N ILE A 57 -15.22 -2.29 -2.95
CA ILE A 57 -16.05 -3.13 -3.83
C ILE A 57 -17.32 -3.63 -3.11
N THR A 58 -17.20 -4.07 -1.86
CA THR A 58 -18.32 -4.64 -1.10
C THR A 58 -19.17 -3.57 -0.41
N GLY A 59 -18.73 -2.31 -0.36
CA GLY A 59 -19.38 -1.25 0.42
C GLY A 59 -19.28 -1.47 1.94
N ASN A 60 -18.58 -2.50 2.39
CA ASN A 60 -18.30 -2.77 3.79
C ASN A 60 -17.03 -2.00 4.18
N TYR A 61 -17.18 -0.73 4.55
CA TYR A 61 -16.08 0.16 4.92
C TYR A 61 -15.46 -0.26 6.27
N ILE A 62 -14.54 -1.22 6.22
CA ILE A 62 -13.79 -1.73 7.39
C ILE A 62 -12.72 -0.72 7.84
N LEU A 63 -12.18 0.04 6.89
CA LEU A 63 -11.19 1.10 7.11
C LEU A 63 -11.92 2.45 7.04
N GLY A 64 -12.58 2.84 8.13
CA GLY A 64 -13.41 4.06 8.19
C GLY A 64 -13.62 4.58 9.59
#